data_AF-A0A1G1W1P1-F1
#
_entry.id   AF-A0A1G1W1P1-F1
#
_cell.length_a   1.000
_cell.length_b   1.000
_cell.length_c   1.000
_cell.angle_alpha   90.00
_cell.angle_beta   90.00
_cell.angle_gamma   90.00
#
_symmetry.space_group_name_H-M   'P 1'
#
loop_
_entity.id
_entity.type
_entity.pdbx_description
1 polymer ?
#
loop_
_entity_poly.entity_id
_entity_poly.type
_entity_poly.pdbx_seq_one_letter_code
_entity_poly.pdbx_strand_id
1 'polypeptide(L)'
;MNLFLQTTLSFGQSSVFNQGDDFFQTAMKWMLIACFALYVAFAFVVTRQIKIMRNTLITPFSPVLTTLGYVHLGAAFLCLVFFTLFL
;
A
#
# COMPACT_ATOMS: atom_id res chain seq x y z
N MET A 1 -40.30 -3.75 -31.99
CA MET A 1 -40.18 -4.60 -30.79
C MET A 1 -38.73 -5.02 -30.50
N ASN A 2 -37.94 -5.38 -31.51
CA ASN A 2 -36.54 -5.79 -31.32
C ASN A 2 -35.59 -4.67 -30.84
N LEU A 3 -35.82 -3.42 -31.25
CA LEU A 3 -34.95 -2.29 -30.87
C LEU A 3 -35.01 -1.98 -29.36
N PHE A 4 -36.21 -2.08 -28.76
CA PHE A 4 -36.42 -1.81 -27.33
C PHE A 4 -35.83 -2.92 -26.45
N LEU A 5 -35.90 -4.19 -26.89
CA LEU A 5 -35.25 -5.30 -26.20
C LEU A 5 -33.71 -5.21 -26.30
N GLN A 6 -33.19 -4.69 -27.41
CA GLN A 6 -31.75 -4.57 -27.61
C GLN A 6 -31.15 -3.43 -26.78
N THR A 7 -31.86 -2.30 -26.62
CA THR A 7 -31.43 -1.21 -25.74
C THR A 7 -31.53 -1.57 -24.26
N THR A 8 -32.54 -2.32 -23.83
CA THR A 8 -32.64 -2.73 -22.41
C THR A 8 -31.59 -3.79 -22.03
N LEU A 9 -31.31 -4.75 -22.92
CA LEU A 9 -30.23 -5.73 -22.71
C LEU A 9 -28.84 -5.09 -22.73
N SER A 10 -28.59 -4.15 -23.65
CA SER A 10 -27.34 -3.39 -23.69
C SER A 10 -27.13 -2.54 -22.43
N PHE A 11 -28.19 -1.89 -21.93
CA PHE A 11 -28.12 -1.07 -20.72
C PHE A 11 -27.90 -1.91 -19.46
N GLY A 12 -28.60 -3.04 -19.32
CA GLY A 12 -28.40 -3.98 -18.21
C GLY A 12 -27.03 -4.65 -18.21
N GLN A 13 -26.45 -4.89 -19.38
CA GLN A 13 -25.10 -5.43 -19.50
C GLN A 13 -24.05 -4.39 -19.07
N SER A 14 -24.19 -3.13 -19.50
CA SER A 14 -23.28 -2.04 -19.12
C SER A 14 -23.27 -1.73 -17.62
N SER A 15 -24.40 -1.84 -16.93
CA SER A 15 -24.47 -1.59 -15.48
C SER A 15 -23.86 -2.71 -14.63
N VAL A 16 -23.93 -3.97 -15.10
CA VAL A 16 -23.30 -5.11 -14.42
C VAL A 16 -21.78 -5.11 -14.59
N PHE A 17 -21.26 -4.78 -15.78
CA PHE A 17 -19.81 -4.66 -15.98
C PHE A 17 -19.21 -3.49 -15.18
N ASN A 18 -19.88 -2.33 -15.16
CA ASN A 18 -19.40 -1.18 -14.39
C ASN A 18 -19.34 -1.46 -12.87
N GLN A 19 -20.33 -2.18 -12.32
CA GLN A 19 -20.32 -2.56 -10.90
C GLN A 19 -19.19 -3.55 -10.54
N GLY A 20 -18.85 -4.46 -11.45
CA GLY A 20 -17.76 -5.43 -11.23
C GLY A 20 -16.39 -4.74 -11.17
N ASP A 21 -16.15 -3.80 -12.08
CA ASP A 21 -14.90 -3.07 -12.20
C ASP A 21 -14.68 -2.12 -11.00
N ASP A 22 -15.73 -1.44 -10.54
CA ASP A 22 -15.70 -0.52 -9.40
C ASP A 22 -15.40 -1.24 -8.07
N PHE A 23 -15.99 -2.43 -7.87
CA PHE A 23 -15.74 -3.24 -6.68
C PHE A 23 -14.29 -3.76 -6.65
N PHE A 24 -13.81 -4.29 -7.77
CA PHE A 24 -12.45 -4.81 -7.87
C PHE A 24 -11.41 -3.71 -7.63
N GLN A 25 -11.60 -2.54 -8.23
CA GLN A 25 -10.70 -1.41 -8.04
C GLN A 25 -10.66 -0.96 -6.57
N THR A 26 -11.82 -0.87 -5.91
CA THR A 26 -11.91 -0.49 -4.50
C THR A 26 -11.24 -1.51 -3.58
N ALA A 27 -11.45 -2.81 -3.83
CA ALA A 27 -10.81 -3.88 -3.06
C ALA A 27 -9.28 -3.84 -3.19
N MET A 28 -8.75 -3.62 -4.40
CA MET A 28 -7.31 -3.48 -4.62
C MET A 28 -6.72 -2.28 -3.86
N LYS A 29 -7.40 -1.13 -3.83
CA LYS A 29 -6.95 0.06 -3.07
C LYS A 29 -6.77 -0.25 -1.59
N TRP A 30 -7.79 -0.83 -0.96
CA TRP A 30 -7.76 -1.19 0.47
C TRP A 30 -6.70 -2.25 0.79
N MET A 31 -6.55 -3.26 -0.07
CA MET A 31 -5.51 -4.27 0.08
C MET A 31 -4.10 -3.65 0.04
N LEU A 32 -3.87 -2.71 -0.87
CA LEU A 32 -2.58 -2.03 -1.01
C LEU A 32 -2.25 -1.17 0.22
N ILE A 33 -3.24 -0.42 0.73
CA ILE A 33 -3.11 0.38 1.95
C ILE A 33 -2.78 -0.51 3.15
N ALA A 34 -3.49 -1.65 3.30
CA ALA A 34 -3.22 -2.60 4.38
C ALA A 34 -1.79 -3.19 4.29
N CYS A 35 -1.32 -3.52 3.09
CA CYS A 35 0.04 -4.00 2.87
C CYS A 35 1.10 -2.96 3.28
N PHE A 36 0.91 -1.69 2.89
CA PHE A 36 1.81 -0.60 3.29
C PHE A 36 1.78 -0.33 4.80
N ALA A 37 0.62 -0.43 5.45
CA ALA A 37 0.52 -0.30 6.90
C ALA A 37 1.36 -1.37 7.63
N LEU A 38 1.27 -2.63 7.19
CA LEU A 38 2.11 -3.71 7.71
C LEU A 38 3.59 -3.47 7.40
N TYR A 39 3.92 -2.94 6.23
CA TYR A 39 5.29 -2.61 5.85
C TYR A 39 5.91 -1.54 6.76
N VAL A 40 5.16 -0.50 7.13
CA VAL A 40 5.61 0.52 8.09
C VAL A 40 5.87 -0.08 9.46
N ALA A 41 5.00 -0.98 9.94
CA ALA A 41 5.23 -1.70 11.20
C ALA A 41 6.50 -2.55 11.14
N PHE A 42 6.76 -3.23 10.02
CA PHE A 42 7.98 -4.00 9.80
C PHE A 42 9.23 -3.09 9.79
N ALA A 43 9.19 -1.98 9.05
CA ALA A 43 10.28 -1.00 9.03
C ALA A 43 10.60 -0.48 10.44
N PHE A 44 9.59 -0.24 11.28
CA PHE A 44 9.78 0.16 12.67
C PHE A 44 10.52 -0.92 13.48
N VAL A 45 10.10 -2.17 13.35
CA VAL A 45 10.75 -3.31 14.01
C VAL A 45 12.21 -3.42 13.58
N VAL A 46 12.51 -3.33 12.28
CA VAL A 46 13.88 -3.37 11.75
C VAL A 46 14.72 -2.24 12.32
N THR A 47 14.20 -1.02 12.35
CA THR A 47 14.92 0.14 12.90
C THR A 47 15.26 -0.05 14.38
N ARG A 48 14.35 -0.65 15.15
CA ARG A 48 14.60 -1.03 16.56
C ARG A 48 15.68 -2.12 16.68
N GLN A 49 15.67 -3.11 15.79
CA GLN A 49 16.68 -4.18 15.78
C GLN A 49 18.08 -3.64 15.48
N ILE A 50 18.22 -2.69 14.55
CA ILE A 50 19.50 -2.03 14.25
C ILE A 50 20.07 -1.34 15.50
N LYS A 51 19.20 -0.64 16.26
CA LYS A 51 19.61 0.02 17.52
C LYS A 51 20.08 -0.99 18.58
N ILE A 52 19.44 -2.15 18.68
CA ILE A 52 19.82 -3.20 19.64
C ILE A 52 21.15 -3.86 19.22
N MET A 53 21.32 -4.16 17.93
CA MET A 53 22.53 -4.80 17.38
C MET A 53 23.79 -3.93 17.52
N ARG A 54 23.63 -2.60 17.51
CA ARG A 54 24.73 -1.66 17.76
C ARG A 54 25.39 -1.83 19.14
N ASN A 55 24.69 -2.39 20.13
CA ASN A 55 25.25 -2.62 21.47
C ASN A 55 26.08 -3.90 21.57
N THR A 56 25.99 -4.82 20.60
CA THR A 56 26.67 -6.11 20.64
C THR A 56 27.82 -6.22 19.64
N LEU A 57 27.79 -5.44 18.54
CA LEU A 57 28.81 -5.48 17.49
C LEU A 57 29.32 -4.06 17.19
N ILE A 58 30.50 -3.73 17.71
CA ILE A 58 31.17 -2.46 17.41
C ILE A 58 31.66 -2.51 15.97
N THR A 59 30.91 -1.88 15.07
CA THR A 59 31.26 -1.74 13.66
C THR A 59 31.28 -0.26 13.28
N PRO A 60 32.28 0.21 12.50
CA PRO A 60 32.39 1.62 12.12
C PRO A 60 31.20 2.10 11.27
N PHE A 61 30.46 1.19 10.63
CA PHE A 61 29.27 1.48 9.83
C PHE A 61 27.96 1.58 10.64
N SER A 62 27.98 1.26 11.93
CA SER A 62 26.78 1.26 12.78
C SER A 62 25.97 2.58 12.78
N PRO A 63 26.59 3.78 12.86
CA PRO A 63 25.83 5.04 12.78
C PRO A 63 25.21 5.27 11.39
N VAL A 64 25.89 4.86 10.32
CA VAL A 64 25.39 4.98 8.94
C VAL A 64 24.16 4.10 8.73
N LEU A 65 24.21 2.84 9.17
CA LEU A 65 23.09 1.90 9.10
C LEU A 65 21.89 2.39 9.92
N THR A 66 22.13 3.02 11.07
CA THR A 66 21.06 3.59 11.89
C THR A 66 20.36 4.75 11.18
N THR A 67 21.12 5.68 10.58
CA THR A 67 20.56 6.79 9.82
C THR A 67 19.79 6.29 8.60
N LEU A 68 20.33 5.31 7.87
CA LEU A 68 19.62 4.65 6.76
C LEU A 68 18.32 4.00 7.21
N GLY A 69 18.29 3.34 8.37
CA GLY A 69 17.07 2.77 8.95
C GLY A 69 15.99 3.82 9.23
N TYR A 70 16.37 4.98 9.81
CA TYR A 70 15.43 6.07 10.04
C TYR A 70 14.94 6.74 8.75
N VAL A 71 15.83 6.94 7.78
CA VAL A 71 15.47 7.45 6.44
C VAL A 71 14.50 6.48 5.76
N HIS A 72 14.77 5.18 5.82
CA HIS A 72 13.91 4.14 5.28
C HIS A 72 12.53 4.12 5.95
N LEU A 73 12.47 4.23 7.28
CA LEU A 73 11.22 4.34 8.03
C LEU A 73 10.42 5.58 7.63
N GLY A 74 11.08 6.73 7.50
CA GLY A 74 10.46 7.96 7.02
C GLY A 74 9.90 7.81 5.60
N ALA A 75 10.66 7.22 4.68
CA ALA A 75 10.20 6.95 3.32
C ALA A 75 9.00 5.99 3.29
N ALA A 76 9.02 4.93 4.09
CA ALA A 76 7.90 3.98 4.19
C ALA A 76 6.62 4.67 4.70
N PHE A 77 6.74 5.54 5.71
CA PHE A 77 5.63 6.32 6.24
C PHE A 77 5.09 7.33 5.23
N LEU A 78 5.97 8.05 4.53
CA LEU A 78 5.58 8.98 3.46
C LEU A 78 4.87 8.27 2.31
N CYS A 79 5.35 7.09 1.89
CA CYS A 79 4.66 6.27 0.90
C CYS A 79 3.26 5.89 1.37
N LEU A 80 3.08 5.46 2.62
CA LEU A 80 1.75 5.15 3.16
C LEU A 80 0.83 6.36 3.09
N VAL A 81 1.27 7.53 3.58
CA VAL A 81 0.48 8.77 3.55
C VAL A 81 0.13 9.16 2.11
N PHE A 82 1.09 9.07 1.19
CA PHE A 82 0.87 9.36 -0.23
C PHE A 82 -0.19 8.43 -0.82
N PHE A 83 -0.08 7.11 -0.59
CA PHE A 83 -1.05 6.14 -1.08
C PHE A 83 -2.44 6.32 -0.44
N THR A 84 -2.54 6.76 0.82
CA THR A 84 -3.85 7.04 1.44
C THR A 84 -4.50 8.31 0.92
N LEU A 85 -3.72 9.32 0.48
CA LEU A 85 -4.25 10.60 0.00
C LEU A 85 -4.53 10.64 -1.50
N PHE A 86 -3.73 9.94 -2.31
CA PHE A 86 -3.79 10.03 -3.78
C PHE A 86 -4.44 8.82 -4.48
N LEU A 87 -4.60 7.68 -3.79
CA LEU A 87 -5.18 6.46 -4.37
C LEU A 87 -6.69 6.36 -4.09
#